data_AF-A0A497P8A8-F1
#
_entry.id   AF-A0A497P8A8-F1
#
_cell.length_a   1.000
_cell.length_b   1.000
_cell.length_c   1.000
_cell.angle_alpha   90.00
_cell.angle_beta   90.00
_cell.angle_gamma   90.00
#
_symmetry.space_group_name_H-M   'P 1'
#
loop_
_entity.id
_entity.type
_entity.pdbx_description
1 polymer ?
#
loop_
_entity_poly.entity_id
_entity_poly.type
_entity_poly.pdbx_seq_one_letter_code
_entity_poly.pdbx_strand_id
1 'polypeptide(L)'
;MAVVQYLRFSPKLFVTDEPIDLISKKNMYVRIPKGTLWASLSVDQGENAAILYGDLEYAADMIYESDIGARGRTFKGNVPCYKIYVGGTHLNVKSSDATLQDLNAHNYSGEEKFLDDTKAYLEKCGKLEFLEGKTMKCKSGEGKIIWSVGGRKGNVLFANEKNTGVIQGKHVHVLGPNSLVSIGDGTVVVQNSKGNDIVIDRTGIRNPKELRDLGKNISEAVGKVMSEFKVEF
;
A
#
# COMPACT_ATOMS: atom_id res chain seq x y z
N MET A 1 7.84 -22.72 -10.73
CA MET A 1 6.51 -22.69 -11.38
C MET A 1 5.58 -21.93 -10.43
N ALA A 2 5.32 -20.65 -10.72
CA ALA A 2 4.52 -19.81 -9.84
C ALA A 2 3.05 -20.25 -9.92
N VAL A 3 2.49 -20.71 -8.80
CA VAL A 3 1.07 -21.05 -8.71
C VAL A 3 0.31 -19.73 -8.64
N VAL A 4 -0.40 -19.40 -9.72
CA VAL A 4 -1.34 -18.27 -9.71
C VAL A 4 -2.52 -18.67 -8.82
N GLN A 5 -2.49 -18.25 -7.56
CA GLN A 5 -3.61 -18.45 -6.64
C GLN A 5 -4.77 -17.54 -7.04
N TYR A 6 -5.94 -18.14 -7.27
CA TYR A 6 -7.16 -17.39 -7.62
C TYR A 6 -7.87 -16.97 -6.34
N LEU A 7 -8.11 -15.66 -6.17
CA LEU A 7 -8.98 -15.14 -5.12
C LEU A 7 -10.41 -15.67 -5.31
N ARG A 8 -10.99 -16.27 -4.28
CA ARG A 8 -12.39 -16.70 -4.28
C ARG A 8 -13.21 -15.76 -3.40
N PHE A 9 -14.34 -15.31 -3.92
CA PHE A 9 -15.30 -14.52 -3.14
C PHE A 9 -16.06 -15.41 -2.16
N SER A 10 -16.27 -14.90 -0.95
CA SER A 10 -17.41 -15.34 -0.16
C SER A 10 -18.69 -14.87 -0.87
N PRO A 11 -19.72 -15.72 -0.97
CA PRO A 11 -21.01 -15.30 -1.53
C PRO A 11 -21.73 -14.29 -0.63
N LYS A 12 -21.27 -14.10 0.61
CA LYS A 12 -21.91 -13.27 1.61
C LYS A 12 -21.38 -11.84 1.59
N LEU A 13 -22.31 -10.88 1.54
CA LEU A 13 -22.03 -9.45 1.60
C LEU A 13 -22.34 -8.89 2.98
N PHE A 14 -21.50 -7.97 3.44
CA PHE A 14 -21.61 -7.34 4.73
C PHE A 14 -21.61 -5.82 4.61
N VAL A 15 -22.13 -5.15 5.63
CA VAL A 15 -22.08 -3.71 5.81
C VAL A 15 -21.51 -3.40 7.19
N THR A 16 -20.62 -2.42 7.30
CA THR A 16 -20.05 -2.00 8.60
C THR A 16 -21.08 -1.25 9.44
N ASP A 17 -21.29 -1.66 10.69
CA ASP A 17 -22.29 -1.06 11.59
C ASP A 17 -21.80 0.23 12.26
N GLU A 18 -20.49 0.37 12.38
CA GLU A 18 -19.78 1.49 12.98
C GLU A 18 -18.43 1.73 12.27
N PRO A 19 -17.79 2.90 12.45
CA PRO A 19 -16.46 3.13 11.89
C PRO A 19 -15.42 2.14 12.42
N ILE A 20 -14.55 1.65 11.54
CA ILE A 20 -13.47 0.71 11.91
C ILE A 20 -12.12 1.29 11.48
N ASP A 21 -11.15 1.28 12.39
CA ASP A 21 -9.76 1.57 12.07
C ASP A 21 -9.10 0.31 11.50
N LEU A 22 -8.81 0.31 10.21
CA LEU A 22 -8.10 -0.76 9.52
C LEU A 22 -6.61 -0.72 9.83
N ILE A 23 -6.04 0.49 9.80
CA ILE A 23 -4.66 0.77 10.18
C ILE A 23 -4.71 1.88 11.22
N SER A 24 -4.01 1.70 12.33
CA SER A 24 -3.90 2.71 13.39
C SER A 24 -2.50 2.66 13.99
N LYS A 25 -1.60 3.46 13.41
CA LYS A 25 -0.21 3.64 13.84
C LYS A 25 0.01 5.13 14.09
N LYS A 26 1.06 5.46 14.84
CA LYS A 26 1.48 6.85 15.12
C LYS A 26 1.50 7.74 13.87
N ASN A 27 1.94 7.18 12.74
CA ASN A 27 2.21 7.93 11.50
C ASN A 27 1.26 7.57 10.35
N MET A 28 0.27 6.71 10.58
CA MET A 28 -0.74 6.40 9.57
C MET A 28 -2.00 5.88 10.23
N TYR A 29 -3.14 6.40 9.80
CA TYR A 29 -4.42 5.78 10.03
C TYR A 29 -5.16 5.55 8.72
N VAL A 30 -5.92 4.47 8.68
CA VAL A 30 -6.93 4.22 7.64
C VAL A 30 -8.21 3.79 8.33
N ARG A 31 -9.29 4.52 8.07
CA ARG A 31 -10.60 4.31 8.69
C ARG A 31 -11.63 4.02 7.61
N ILE A 32 -12.42 2.99 7.84
CA ILE A 32 -13.67 2.76 7.09
C ILE A 32 -14.83 3.40 7.85
N PRO A 33 -15.68 4.20 7.19
CA PRO A 33 -16.88 4.74 7.80
C PRO A 33 -17.95 3.66 7.95
N LYS A 34 -18.94 3.93 8.81
CA LYS A 34 -20.19 3.16 8.88
C LYS A 34 -20.85 3.11 7.50
N GLY A 35 -21.52 2.01 7.19
CA GLY A 35 -22.21 1.80 5.92
C GLY A 35 -21.29 1.36 4.76
N THR A 36 -20.01 1.06 5.02
CA THR A 36 -19.11 0.51 3.99
C THR A 36 -19.51 -0.93 3.66
N LEU A 37 -19.79 -1.20 2.38
CA LEU A 37 -20.05 -2.55 1.90
C LEU A 37 -18.74 -3.32 1.77
N TRP A 38 -18.74 -4.59 2.13
CA TRP A 38 -17.58 -5.45 1.91
C TRP A 38 -17.92 -6.92 1.77
N ALA A 39 -17.07 -7.62 1.04
CA ALA A 39 -17.12 -9.08 0.92
C ALA A 39 -15.75 -9.67 1.25
N SER A 40 -15.77 -10.85 1.86
CA SER A 40 -14.55 -11.61 2.17
C SER A 40 -13.94 -12.20 0.90
N LEU A 41 -12.61 -12.19 0.84
CA LEU A 41 -11.78 -12.80 -0.18
C LEU A 41 -10.94 -13.92 0.46
N SER A 42 -11.16 -15.14 -0.02
CA SER A 42 -10.44 -16.33 0.42
C SER A 42 -9.36 -16.73 -0.56
N VAL A 43 -8.24 -17.22 -0.04
CA VAL A 43 -7.24 -17.96 -0.82
C VAL A 43 -6.95 -19.30 -0.15
N ASP A 44 -7.20 -20.37 -0.90
CA ASP A 44 -6.80 -21.76 -0.66
C ASP A 44 -6.77 -22.24 0.81
N GLN A 45 -7.79 -21.85 1.61
CA GLN A 45 -8.14 -22.31 2.98
C GLN A 45 -8.15 -21.24 4.10
N GLY A 46 -8.21 -19.94 3.79
CA GLY A 46 -8.50 -18.92 4.80
C GLY A 46 -8.99 -17.59 4.24
N GLU A 47 -9.78 -16.87 5.04
CA GLU A 47 -10.10 -15.45 4.79
C GLU A 47 -8.85 -14.63 5.04
N ASN A 48 -8.21 -14.17 3.96
CA ASN A 48 -6.96 -13.43 4.06
C ASN A 48 -7.11 -11.97 3.61
N ALA A 49 -8.24 -11.63 2.98
CA ALA A 49 -8.48 -10.30 2.45
C ALA A 49 -9.97 -9.96 2.44
N ALA A 50 -10.28 -8.69 2.24
CA ALA A 50 -11.62 -8.21 1.97
C ALA A 50 -11.60 -7.25 0.80
N ILE A 51 -12.64 -7.27 -0.02
CA ILE A 51 -12.95 -6.18 -0.93
C ILE A 51 -13.94 -5.26 -0.25
N LEU A 52 -13.61 -3.97 -0.22
CA LEU A 52 -14.41 -2.93 0.41
C LEU A 52 -14.92 -2.00 -0.70
N TYR A 53 -16.15 -1.50 -0.57
CA TYR A 53 -16.75 -0.49 -1.43
C TYR A 53 -17.29 0.68 -0.61
N GLY A 54 -16.87 1.89 -0.95
CA GLY A 54 -17.18 3.14 -0.23
C GLY A 54 -16.00 4.13 -0.26
N ASP A 55 -16.02 5.17 0.57
CA ASP A 55 -14.89 6.07 0.73
C ASP A 55 -14.15 5.76 2.03
N LEU A 56 -12.86 5.41 1.96
CA LEU A 56 -12.03 5.25 3.17
C LEU A 56 -11.29 6.54 3.43
N GLU A 57 -11.30 6.97 4.67
CA GLU A 57 -10.48 8.08 5.10
C GLU A 57 -9.08 7.57 5.43
N TYR A 58 -8.05 8.31 4.99
CA TYR A 58 -6.70 8.05 5.43
C TYR A 58 -5.95 9.35 5.74
N ALA A 59 -5.04 9.26 6.71
CA ALA A 59 -3.91 10.15 6.79
C ALA A 59 -2.63 9.34 7.02
N ALA A 60 -1.55 9.80 6.41
CA ALA A 60 -0.24 9.22 6.55
C ALA A 60 0.80 10.33 6.65
N ASP A 61 1.42 10.44 7.82
CA ASP A 61 2.49 11.37 8.10
C ASP A 61 3.83 10.70 7.78
N MET A 62 4.37 11.00 6.61
CA MET A 62 5.72 10.56 6.22
C MET A 62 6.73 11.57 6.75
N ILE A 63 6.75 11.75 8.06
CA ILE A 63 7.64 12.70 8.76
C ILE A 63 8.80 11.94 9.37
N TYR A 64 10.00 12.42 9.07
CA TYR A 64 11.26 11.97 9.62
C TYR A 64 11.86 13.07 10.49
N GLU A 65 11.98 12.82 11.79
CA GLU A 65 12.62 13.74 12.74
C GLU A 65 14.12 13.44 12.85
N SER A 66 14.94 14.49 12.84
CA SER A 66 16.39 14.40 12.98
C SER A 66 16.93 15.57 13.82
N ASP A 67 18.19 15.49 14.25
CA ASP A 67 18.85 16.52 15.06
C ASP A 67 18.93 17.90 14.37
N ILE A 68 18.79 17.95 13.04
CA ILE A 68 18.81 19.19 12.25
C ILE A 68 17.41 19.68 11.85
N GLY A 69 16.35 19.03 12.34
CA GLY A 69 14.95 19.38 12.10
C GLY A 69 14.11 18.23 11.54
N ALA A 70 12.81 18.47 11.47
CA ALA A 70 11.84 17.54 10.89
C ALA A 70 11.65 17.82 9.40
N ARG A 71 11.68 16.77 8.58
CA ARG A 71 11.29 16.84 7.17
C ARG A 71 10.24 15.78 6.91
N GLY A 72 9.19 16.16 6.19
CA GLY A 72 8.15 15.21 5.89
C GLY A 72 7.05 15.73 5.01
N ARG A 73 6.17 14.80 4.65
CA ARG A 73 4.96 15.09 3.88
C ARG A 73 3.79 14.36 4.51
N THR A 74 2.74 15.10 4.79
CA THR A 74 1.45 14.56 5.20
C THR A 74 0.62 14.26 3.95
N PHE A 75 0.14 13.03 3.85
CA PHE A 75 -0.82 12.61 2.85
C PHE A 75 -2.17 12.44 3.53
N LYS A 76 -3.21 13.08 3.00
CA LYS A 76 -4.57 12.96 3.48
C LYS A 76 -5.49 12.84 2.28
N GLY A 77 -6.57 12.07 2.43
CA GLY A 77 -7.60 12.00 1.42
C GLY A 77 -8.53 10.82 1.63
N ASN A 78 -9.31 10.57 0.59
CA ASN A 78 -10.21 9.45 0.53
C ASN A 78 -9.69 8.42 -0.49
N VAL A 79 -9.87 7.14 -0.18
CA VAL A 79 -9.69 6.04 -1.12
C VAL A 79 -11.05 5.69 -1.70
N PRO A 80 -11.36 6.10 -2.95
CA PRO A 80 -12.70 5.98 -3.50
C PRO A 80 -13.01 4.57 -3.98
N CYS A 81 -14.30 4.29 -4.12
CA CYS A 81 -14.85 3.09 -4.77
C CYS A 81 -14.33 1.79 -4.13
N TYR A 82 -13.73 0.93 -4.94
CA TYR A 82 -13.24 -0.37 -4.54
C TYR A 82 -11.82 -0.30 -4.01
N LYS A 83 -11.58 -1.03 -2.92
CA LYS A 83 -10.23 -1.34 -2.48
C LYS A 83 -10.14 -2.74 -1.90
N ILE A 84 -8.93 -3.27 -1.94
CA ILE A 84 -8.62 -4.57 -1.36
C ILE A 84 -7.88 -4.28 -0.06
N TYR A 85 -8.39 -4.85 1.02
CA TYR A 85 -7.75 -4.85 2.32
C TYR A 85 -7.16 -6.22 2.60
N VAL A 86 -5.90 -6.26 3.05
CA VAL A 86 -5.21 -7.46 3.52
C VAL A 86 -4.61 -7.11 4.88
N GLY A 87 -5.14 -7.64 5.99
CA GLY A 87 -4.68 -7.21 7.32
C GLY A 87 -5.36 -7.88 8.52
N GLY A 88 -4.95 -7.45 9.71
CA GLY A 88 -5.24 -8.11 11.00
C GLY A 88 -6.54 -7.70 11.69
N THR A 89 -7.44 -7.01 10.99
CA THR A 89 -8.71 -6.53 11.56
C THR A 89 -9.87 -7.47 11.23
N HIS A 90 -10.57 -7.91 12.27
CA HIS A 90 -11.80 -8.70 12.17
C HIS A 90 -12.98 -7.83 11.72
N LEU A 91 -13.07 -7.54 10.42
CA LEU A 91 -14.16 -6.74 9.83
C LEU A 91 -15.55 -7.29 10.21
N ASN A 92 -15.67 -8.61 10.28
CA ASN A 92 -16.88 -9.33 10.67
C ASN A 92 -17.40 -9.00 12.08
N VAL A 93 -16.56 -8.53 13.01
CA VAL A 93 -16.99 -8.26 14.40
C VAL A 93 -17.85 -7.00 14.50
N LYS A 94 -17.67 -6.05 13.59
CA LYS A 94 -18.37 -4.75 13.58
C LYS A 94 -19.16 -4.56 12.27
N SER A 95 -19.65 -5.67 11.74
CA SER A 95 -20.42 -5.69 10.51
C SER A 95 -21.60 -6.64 10.64
N SER A 96 -22.66 -6.31 9.91
CA SER A 96 -23.87 -7.11 9.76
C SER A 96 -24.05 -7.51 8.30
N ASP A 97 -24.98 -8.44 8.06
CA ASP A 97 -25.34 -8.87 6.70
C ASP A 97 -25.94 -7.68 5.94
N ALA A 98 -25.44 -7.43 4.73
CA ALA A 98 -25.92 -6.31 3.93
C ALA A 98 -27.38 -6.55 3.51
N THR A 99 -28.24 -5.57 3.74
CA THR A 99 -29.62 -5.60 3.26
C THR A 99 -29.72 -5.02 1.85
N LEU A 100 -30.87 -5.25 1.19
CA LEU A 100 -31.16 -4.59 -0.10
C LEU A 100 -31.17 -3.06 0.04
N GLN A 101 -31.53 -2.51 1.21
CA GLN A 101 -31.48 -1.08 1.46
C GLN A 101 -30.03 -0.56 1.48
N ASP A 102 -29.11 -1.30 2.10
CA ASP A 102 -27.69 -0.95 2.12
C ASP A 102 -27.08 -0.97 0.71
N LEU A 103 -27.42 -2.00 -0.07
CA LEU A 103 -27.04 -2.11 -1.48
C LEU A 103 -27.54 -0.93 -2.32
N ASN A 104 -28.83 -0.59 -2.16
CA ASN A 104 -29.45 0.52 -2.88
C ASN A 104 -28.82 1.87 -2.51
N ALA A 105 -28.40 2.06 -1.25
CA ALA A 105 -27.68 3.27 -0.82
C ALA A 105 -26.34 3.46 -1.56
N HIS A 106 -25.78 2.37 -2.10
CA HIS A 106 -24.56 2.36 -2.93
C HIS A 106 -24.84 2.17 -4.42
N ASN A 107 -26.09 2.36 -4.86
CA ASN A 107 -26.54 2.21 -6.24
C ASN A 107 -26.41 0.78 -6.81
N TYR A 108 -26.43 -0.25 -5.95
CA TYR A 108 -26.53 -1.64 -6.38
C TYR A 108 -27.98 -2.13 -6.28
N SER A 109 -28.49 -2.70 -7.37
CA SER A 109 -29.83 -3.30 -7.41
C SER A 109 -29.93 -4.65 -6.70
N GLY A 110 -28.81 -5.18 -6.20
CA GLY A 110 -28.73 -6.49 -5.56
C GLY A 110 -27.29 -6.97 -5.40
N GLU A 111 -27.11 -8.07 -4.66
CA GLU A 111 -25.80 -8.68 -4.36
C GLU A 111 -25.06 -9.13 -5.62
N GLU A 112 -25.76 -9.72 -6.60
CA GLU A 112 -25.16 -10.21 -7.84
C GLU A 112 -24.46 -9.10 -8.62
N LYS A 113 -25.10 -7.93 -8.71
CA LYS A 113 -24.52 -6.76 -9.38
C LYS A 113 -23.26 -6.25 -8.67
N PHE A 114 -23.28 -6.23 -7.33
CA PHE A 114 -22.10 -5.89 -6.54
C PHE A 114 -20.95 -6.87 -6.83
N LEU A 115 -21.21 -8.17 -6.81
CA LEU A 115 -20.20 -9.19 -7.03
C LEU A 115 -19.62 -9.12 -8.45
N ASP A 116 -20.43 -8.84 -9.46
CA ASP A 116 -19.95 -8.71 -10.84
C ASP A 116 -19.08 -7.48 -11.06
N ASP A 117 -19.49 -6.32 -10.53
CA ASP A 117 -18.68 -5.10 -10.61
C ASP A 117 -17.37 -5.26 -9.82
N THR A 118 -17.41 -6.02 -8.73
CA THR A 118 -16.25 -6.40 -7.93
C THR A 118 -15.28 -7.31 -8.70
N LYS A 119 -15.78 -8.34 -9.40
CA LYS A 119 -14.95 -9.19 -10.27
C LYS A 119 -14.28 -8.36 -11.36
N ALA A 120 -15.05 -7.51 -12.05
CA ALA A 120 -14.52 -6.62 -13.07
C ALA A 120 -13.46 -5.66 -12.52
N TYR A 121 -13.62 -5.19 -11.26
CA TYR A 121 -12.61 -4.39 -10.59
C TYR A 121 -11.32 -5.17 -10.30
N LEU A 122 -11.41 -6.40 -9.80
CA LEU A 122 -10.24 -7.25 -9.57
C LEU A 122 -9.48 -7.52 -10.87
N GLU A 123 -10.18 -7.82 -11.97
CA GLU A 123 -9.57 -8.01 -13.28
C GLU A 123 -8.81 -6.76 -13.75
N LYS A 124 -9.40 -5.57 -13.57
CA LYS A 124 -8.76 -4.28 -13.88
C LYS A 124 -7.53 -3.99 -13.02
N CYS A 125 -7.55 -4.40 -11.75
CA CYS A 125 -6.37 -4.31 -10.88
C CYS A 125 -5.22 -5.23 -11.35
N GLY A 126 -5.50 -6.16 -12.27
CA GLY A 126 -4.59 -7.16 -12.78
C GLY A 126 -4.62 -8.43 -11.94
N LYS A 127 -4.00 -9.52 -12.43
CA LYS A 127 -3.69 -10.68 -11.59
C LYS A 127 -2.83 -10.18 -10.44
N LEU A 128 -3.47 -10.03 -9.30
CA LEU A 128 -2.82 -9.67 -8.06
C LEU A 128 -1.90 -10.85 -7.72
N GLU A 129 -0.60 -10.73 -8.02
CA GLU A 129 0.48 -11.62 -7.53
C GLU A 129 0.67 -11.43 -6.01
N PHE A 130 -0.43 -11.45 -5.27
CA PHE A 130 -0.50 -10.95 -3.90
C PHE A 130 -0.07 -11.98 -2.87
N LEU A 131 0.04 -13.24 -3.27
CA LEU A 131 0.11 -14.37 -2.36
C LEU A 131 1.07 -15.42 -2.91
N GLU A 132 2.32 -15.06 -3.17
CA GLU A 132 3.36 -16.09 -3.15
C GLU A 132 3.56 -16.54 -1.69
N GLY A 133 2.76 -17.54 -1.29
CA GLY A 133 3.13 -18.54 -0.28
C GLY A 133 3.29 -18.09 1.17
N LYS A 134 2.98 -16.84 1.53
CA LYS A 134 3.02 -16.39 2.94
C LYS A 134 1.67 -15.82 3.35
N THR A 135 0.96 -16.56 4.19
CA THR A 135 -0.12 -16.05 5.03
C THR A 135 0.37 -14.75 5.65
N MET A 136 -0.15 -13.60 5.21
CA MET A 136 0.23 -12.32 5.78
C MET A 136 -0.44 -12.20 7.15
N LYS A 137 0.19 -12.79 8.17
CA LYS A 137 -0.19 -12.57 9.57
C LYS A 137 0.13 -11.13 9.92
N CYS A 138 -0.85 -10.26 9.79
CA CYS A 138 -0.80 -8.88 10.26
C CYS A 138 -1.31 -8.81 11.70
N LYS A 139 -0.68 -7.98 12.52
CA LYS A 139 -1.24 -7.64 13.84
C LYS A 139 -2.44 -6.70 13.68
N SER A 140 -3.23 -6.54 14.74
CA SER A 140 -4.26 -5.50 14.78
C SER A 140 -3.64 -4.13 14.50
N GLY A 141 -4.30 -3.33 13.65
CA GLY A 141 -3.79 -2.03 13.19
C GLY A 141 -2.69 -2.10 12.12
N GLU A 142 -2.41 -3.28 11.58
CA GLU A 142 -1.51 -3.51 10.45
C GLU A 142 -2.25 -4.08 9.24
N GLY A 143 -1.77 -3.73 8.06
CA GLY A 143 -2.34 -4.24 6.83
C GLY A 143 -1.91 -3.44 5.61
N LYS A 144 -2.55 -3.78 4.50
CA LYS A 144 -2.34 -3.18 3.18
C LYS A 144 -3.69 -2.86 2.56
N ILE A 145 -3.82 -1.65 2.03
CA ILE A 145 -4.98 -1.16 1.28
C ILE A 145 -4.53 -0.90 -0.15
N ILE A 146 -5.19 -1.50 -1.12
CA ILE A 146 -4.83 -1.37 -2.55
C ILE A 146 -6.02 -0.86 -3.32
N TRP A 147 -5.80 0.17 -4.15
CA TRP A 147 -6.84 0.71 -5.01
C TRP A 147 -6.33 1.20 -6.36
N SER A 148 -7.27 1.42 -7.27
CA SER A 148 -7.06 1.94 -8.61
C SER A 148 -7.95 3.17 -8.84
N VAL A 149 -7.40 4.21 -9.46
CA VAL A 149 -8.16 5.42 -9.82
C VAL A 149 -7.93 5.71 -11.30
N GLY A 150 -9.01 5.92 -12.05
CA GLY A 150 -8.94 6.30 -13.48
C GLY A 150 -8.20 5.27 -14.35
N GLY A 151 -8.31 3.97 -14.04
CA GLY A 151 -7.65 2.89 -14.78
C GLY A 151 -6.14 2.78 -14.53
N ARG A 152 -5.56 3.60 -13.63
CA ARG A 152 -4.15 3.50 -13.24
C ARG A 152 -4.00 2.52 -12.09
N LYS A 153 -3.24 1.44 -12.32
CA LYS A 153 -2.93 0.41 -11.31
C LYS A 153 -2.14 1.02 -10.15
N GLY A 154 -2.40 0.53 -8.94
CA GLY A 154 -1.34 0.33 -7.95
C GLY A 154 -1.15 1.41 -6.89
N ASN A 155 -2.20 2.13 -6.48
CA ASN A 155 -2.08 2.88 -5.25
C ASN A 155 -2.11 1.93 -4.05
N VAL A 156 -1.24 2.16 -3.08
CA VAL A 156 -1.08 1.28 -1.91
C VAL A 156 -0.84 2.12 -0.65
N LEU A 157 -1.59 1.82 0.40
CA LEU A 157 -1.23 2.19 1.78
C LEU A 157 -0.82 0.90 2.48
N PHE A 158 0.27 0.93 3.23
CA PHE A 158 0.64 -0.22 4.05
C PHE A 158 1.26 0.21 5.38
N ALA A 159 1.01 -0.60 6.40
CA ALA A 159 1.65 -0.48 7.70
C ALA A 159 1.92 -1.87 8.27
N ASN A 160 3.13 -2.05 8.80
CA ASN A 160 3.51 -3.22 9.59
C ASN A 160 4.31 -2.77 10.82
N GLU A 161 4.98 -3.69 11.50
CA GLU A 161 5.73 -3.39 12.73
C GLU A 161 6.83 -2.34 12.53
N LYS A 162 7.46 -2.33 11.36
CA LYS A 162 8.68 -1.55 11.10
C LYS A 162 8.44 -0.39 10.16
N ASN A 163 7.54 -0.58 9.20
CA ASN A 163 7.42 0.28 8.04
C ASN A 163 5.99 0.75 7.86
N THR A 164 5.86 1.99 7.42
CA THR A 164 4.62 2.58 6.91
C THR A 164 4.91 3.16 5.54
N GLY A 165 4.00 3.04 4.58
CA GLY A 165 4.23 3.62 3.26
C GLY A 165 2.99 3.91 2.44
N VAL A 166 3.17 4.87 1.53
CA VAL A 166 2.17 5.39 0.60
C VAL A 166 2.73 5.27 -0.81
N ILE A 167 2.02 4.59 -1.69
CA ILE A 167 2.26 4.55 -3.11
C ILE A 167 1.06 5.20 -3.79
N GLN A 168 1.28 6.30 -4.51
CA GLN A 168 0.24 7.00 -5.24
C GLN A 168 0.75 7.45 -6.62
N GLY A 169 0.29 6.79 -7.68
CA GLY A 169 0.78 7.03 -9.04
C GLY A 169 2.29 6.79 -9.17
N LYS A 170 3.05 7.86 -9.47
CA LYS A 170 4.52 7.81 -9.60
C LYS A 170 5.26 8.14 -8.30
N HIS A 171 4.51 8.39 -7.22
CA HIS A 171 5.07 8.74 -5.92
C HIS A 171 5.08 7.53 -4.99
N VAL A 172 6.23 7.26 -4.38
CA VAL A 172 6.40 6.21 -3.37
C VAL A 172 7.05 6.85 -2.15
N HIS A 173 6.46 6.67 -0.99
CA HIS A 173 7.03 7.12 0.28
C HIS A 173 6.99 5.96 1.28
N VAL A 174 8.13 5.67 1.90
CA VAL A 174 8.27 4.61 2.90
C VAL A 174 9.03 5.17 4.09
N LEU A 175 8.39 5.16 5.24
CA LEU A 175 8.97 5.50 6.53
C LEU A 175 9.32 4.21 7.27
N GLY A 176 10.61 4.02 7.54
CA GLY A 176 11.14 2.95 8.38
C GLY A 176 11.65 3.50 9.72
N PRO A 177 12.22 2.64 10.59
CA PRO A 177 12.62 3.04 11.94
C PRO A 177 13.68 4.15 11.97
N ASN A 178 14.58 4.16 10.97
CA ASN A 178 15.74 5.06 10.92
C ASN A 178 15.92 5.70 9.55
N SER A 179 14.89 5.63 8.70
CA SER A 179 14.98 6.19 7.36
C SER A 179 13.64 6.58 6.76
N LEU A 180 13.71 7.53 5.84
CA LEU A 180 12.64 7.88 4.92
C LEU A 180 13.13 7.69 3.49
N VAL A 181 12.43 6.85 2.73
CA VAL A 181 12.66 6.67 1.29
C VAL A 181 11.51 7.30 0.54
N SER A 182 11.83 8.21 -0.38
CA SER A 182 10.85 8.88 -1.23
C SER A 182 11.26 8.77 -2.69
N ILE A 183 10.34 8.39 -3.57
CA ILE A 183 10.54 8.32 -5.01
C ILE A 183 9.45 9.17 -5.65
N GLY A 184 9.82 10.09 -6.53
CA GLY A 184 8.87 10.95 -7.23
C GLY A 184 9.58 11.82 -8.25
N ASP A 185 8.90 12.14 -9.35
CA ASP A 185 9.38 13.10 -10.36
C ASP A 185 10.79 12.80 -10.91
N GLY A 186 11.13 11.51 -11.03
CA GLY A 186 12.44 11.05 -11.51
C GLY A 186 13.57 11.17 -10.49
N THR A 187 13.23 11.39 -9.22
CA THR A 187 14.17 11.54 -8.11
C THR A 187 13.89 10.47 -7.05
N VAL A 188 14.96 9.89 -6.49
CA VAL A 188 14.94 9.05 -5.29
C VAL A 188 15.64 9.81 -4.18
N VAL A 189 15.02 9.89 -3.01
CA VAL A 189 15.59 10.51 -1.81
C VAL A 189 15.61 9.46 -0.72
N VAL A 190 16.79 9.20 -0.16
CA VAL A 190 16.96 8.35 1.02
C VAL A 190 17.52 9.20 2.14
N GLN A 191 16.78 9.33 3.23
CA GLN A 191 17.19 10.10 4.40
C GLN A 191 17.38 9.16 5.60
N ASN A 192 18.36 9.44 6.45
CA ASN A 192 18.63 8.68 7.67
C ASN A 192 18.37 9.49 8.96
N SER A 193 18.43 8.79 10.10
CA SER A 193 18.96 9.22 11.41
C SER A 193 19.16 10.70 11.62
N LYS A 194 20.26 11.09 11.00
CA LYS A 194 21.10 12.20 11.35
C LYS A 194 20.81 13.40 10.44
N GLY A 195 19.75 13.29 9.64
CA GLY A 195 19.39 14.27 8.63
C GLY A 195 20.24 14.18 7.36
N ASN A 196 21.06 13.14 7.21
CA ASN A 196 21.82 12.93 5.97
C ASN A 196 20.88 12.41 4.88
N ASP A 197 20.98 12.99 3.69
CA ASP A 197 20.18 12.64 2.54
C ASP A 197 21.06 12.22 1.35
N ILE A 198 20.64 11.17 0.66
CA ILE A 198 21.14 10.78 -0.65
C ILE A 198 20.03 11.08 -1.64
N VAL A 199 20.30 11.98 -2.59
CA VAL A 199 19.38 12.29 -3.68
C VAL A 199 19.93 11.67 -4.96
N ILE A 200 19.14 10.84 -5.63
CA ILE A 200 19.50 10.22 -6.90
C ILE A 200 18.52 10.76 -7.94
N ASP A 201 19.02 11.48 -8.92
CA ASP A 201 18.23 12.02 -10.03
C ASP A 201 18.88 11.71 -11.38
N ARG A 202 18.32 12.27 -12.47
CA ARG A 202 18.84 12.07 -13.84
C ARG A 202 20.27 12.56 -14.04
N THR A 203 20.77 13.44 -13.16
CA THR A 203 22.11 14.00 -13.21
C THR A 203 23.11 13.24 -12.33
N GLY A 204 22.66 12.19 -11.63
CA GLY A 204 23.48 11.33 -10.77
C GLY A 204 23.11 11.46 -9.29
N ILE A 205 24.07 11.14 -8.43
CA ILE A 205 23.90 11.13 -6.97
C ILE A 205 24.37 12.48 -6.40
N ARG A 206 23.49 13.16 -5.65
CA ARG A 206 23.68 14.48 -5.01
C ARG A 206 23.51 14.39 -3.49
N ASN A 207 24.04 15.38 -2.78
CA ASN A 207 24.08 15.52 -1.32
C ASN A 207 24.88 14.52 -0.47
N PRO A 208 25.87 13.77 -0.99
CA PRO A 208 26.58 12.88 -0.10
C PRO A 208 27.70 13.65 0.63
N LYS A 209 27.40 14.25 1.78
CA LYS A 209 28.48 14.68 2.69
C LYS A 209 29.38 13.50 3.07
N GLU A 210 28.84 12.27 3.06
CA GLU A 210 29.54 11.01 3.40
C GLU A 210 30.20 10.31 2.19
N LEU A 211 29.79 10.57 0.93
CA LEU A 211 30.46 9.98 -0.25
C LEU A 211 31.63 10.84 -0.76
N ARG A 212 31.87 12.04 -0.18
CA ARG A 212 33.05 12.86 -0.52
C ARG A 212 34.37 12.09 -0.36
N ASP A 213 34.43 11.13 0.59
CA ASP A 213 35.62 10.30 0.86
C ASP A 213 35.54 8.88 0.28
N LEU A 214 34.43 8.49 -0.33
CA LEU A 214 34.27 7.14 -0.92
C LEU A 214 34.70 7.08 -2.39
N GLY A 215 35.12 8.21 -2.96
CA GLY A 215 35.38 8.39 -4.39
C GLY A 215 36.32 7.36 -5.00
N LYS A 216 37.37 6.93 -4.27
CA LYS A 216 38.32 5.94 -4.81
C LYS A 216 37.77 4.52 -4.76
N ASN A 217 37.31 4.07 -3.59
CA ASN A 217 36.85 2.69 -3.40
C ASN A 217 35.58 2.37 -4.19
N ILE A 218 34.64 3.33 -4.30
CA ILE A 218 33.43 3.15 -5.10
C ILE A 218 33.75 3.20 -6.60
N SER A 219 34.61 4.12 -7.06
CA SER A 219 34.99 4.17 -8.48
C SER A 219 35.73 2.89 -8.92
N GLU A 220 36.58 2.32 -8.06
CA GLU A 220 37.26 1.05 -8.32
C GLU A 220 36.29 -0.13 -8.33
N ALA A 221 35.35 -0.20 -7.38
CA ALA A 221 34.34 -1.26 -7.35
C ALA A 221 33.37 -1.19 -8.54
N VAL A 222 32.87 0.01 -8.88
CA VAL A 222 31.97 0.21 -10.02
C VAL A 222 32.72 0.02 -11.34
N GLY A 223 33.96 0.50 -11.46
CA GLY A 223 34.81 0.25 -12.64
C GLY A 223 35.06 -1.23 -12.88
N LYS A 224 35.30 -2.01 -11.81
CA LYS A 224 35.46 -3.47 -11.89
C LYS A 224 34.17 -4.15 -12.37
N VAL A 225 33.03 -3.83 -11.77
CA VAL A 225 31.72 -4.36 -12.17
C VAL A 225 31.39 -3.99 -13.62
N MET A 226 31.61 -2.74 -14.03
CA MET A 226 31.36 -2.29 -15.41
C MET A 226 32.30 -2.93 -16.44
N SER A 227 33.52 -3.29 -16.04
CA SER A 227 34.45 -4.05 -16.91
C SER A 227 33.99 -5.50 -17.14
N GLU A 228 33.25 -6.08 -16.18
CA GLU A 228 32.61 -7.40 -16.31
C GLU A 228 31.35 -7.35 -17.19
N PHE A 229 30.78 -6.16 -17.43
CA PHE A 229 29.60 -5.95 -18.29
C PHE A 229 29.94 -5.47 -19.72
N LYS A 230 31.22 -5.38 -20.10
CA LYS A 230 31.58 -5.13 -21.50
C LYS A 230 31.24 -6.36 -22.35
N VAL A 231 30.07 -6.32 -22.97
CA VAL A 231 29.73 -7.16 -24.12
C VAL A 231 30.59 -6.68 -25.29
N GLU A 232 31.50 -7.53 -25.76
CA GLU A 232 32.21 -7.33 -27.02
C GLU A 232 31.19 -7.36 -28.16
N PHE A 233 31.21 -6.33 -29.02
CA PHE A 233 30.55 -6.33 -30.32
C PHE A 233 31.46 -6.96 -31.37
#